data_AF-A0A1X6MI35-F1
#
_entry.id   AF-A0A1X6MI35-F1
#
_cell.length_a   1.000
_cell.length_b   1.000
_cell.length_c   1.000
_cell.angle_alpha   90.00
_cell.angle_beta   90.00
_cell.angle_gamma   90.00
#
_symmetry.space_group_name_H-M   'P 1'
#
loop_
_entity.id
_entity.type
_entity.pdbx_description
1 polymer ?
#
loop_
_entity_poly.entity_id
_entity_poly.type
_entity_poly.pdbx_seq_one_letter_code
_entity_poly.pdbx_strand_id
1 'polypeptide(L)'
;IWGGFSVSNATLNRFFSLHYLLPFLLAALVIAHLLALHTHGSNNPNGVGSNSDRYAMHPYFTFKDLVTIFFFFLVLSIIVFYYPNLLGHSDNYIPANPMQTPASIVPEWYVKRCHA
;
A
#
# COMPACT_ATOMS: atom_id res chain seq x y z
N ILE A 1 -18.82 12.64 -9.24
CA ILE A 1 -17.51 11.96 -9.45
C ILE A 1 -17.26 11.73 -10.94
N TRP A 2 -18.20 11.12 -11.67
CA TRP A 2 -17.92 10.66 -13.03
C TRP A 2 -17.76 11.72 -14.14
N GLY A 3 -18.23 12.96 -13.93
CA GLY A 3 -18.12 14.00 -14.97
C GLY A 3 -18.95 13.73 -16.23
N GLY A 4 -19.98 12.88 -16.10
CA GLY A 4 -20.92 12.44 -17.13
C GLY A 4 -21.91 11.43 -16.52
N PHE A 5 -22.68 10.73 -17.35
CA PHE A 5 -23.67 9.73 -16.91
C PHE A 5 -23.07 8.35 -16.60
N SER A 6 -21.87 8.06 -17.09
CA SER A 6 -21.16 6.79 -16.90
C SER A 6 -19.65 7.00 -16.76
N VAL A 7 -18.94 5.93 -16.38
CA VAL A 7 -17.48 5.89 -16.39
C VAL A 7 -16.98 6.06 -17.83
N SER A 8 -16.14 7.07 -18.07
CA SER A 8 -15.74 7.51 -19.40
C SER A 8 -14.33 8.13 -19.39
N ASN A 9 -13.90 8.74 -20.49
CA ASN A 9 -12.60 9.42 -20.55
C ASN A 9 -12.46 10.52 -19.47
N ALA A 10 -13.55 11.22 -19.14
CA ALA A 10 -13.54 12.24 -18.09
C ALA A 10 -13.22 11.66 -16.71
N THR A 11 -13.66 10.42 -16.42
CA THR A 11 -13.33 9.74 -15.15
C THR A 11 -11.88 9.30 -15.10
N LEU A 12 -11.38 8.72 -16.19
CA LEU A 12 -10.02 8.19 -16.23
C LEU A 12 -8.98 9.30 -16.00
N ASN A 13 -9.13 10.44 -16.68
CA ASN A 13 -8.22 11.57 -16.51
C ASN A 13 -8.24 12.12 -15.08
N ARG A 14 -9.43 12.21 -14.45
CA ARG A 14 -9.55 12.66 -13.06
C ARG A 14 -8.93 11.66 -12.09
N PHE A 15 -9.15 10.37 -12.30
CA PHE A 15 -8.56 9.32 -11.47
C PHE A 15 -7.05 9.30 -11.60
N PHE A 16 -6.49 9.53 -12.80
CA PHE A 16 -5.05 9.69 -12.96
C PHE A 16 -4.52 10.89 -12.18
N SER A 17 -5.13 12.07 -12.31
CA SER A 17 -4.72 13.26 -11.56
C SER A 17 -4.79 13.06 -10.04
N LEU A 18 -5.85 12.40 -9.55
CA LEU A 18 -5.98 12.06 -8.14
C LEU A 18 -4.97 11.01 -7.69
N HIS A 19 -4.75 9.97 -8.49
CA HIS A 19 -3.77 8.92 -8.21
C HIS A 19 -2.34 9.50 -8.14
N TYR A 20 -2.03 10.52 -8.93
CA TYR A 20 -0.76 11.22 -8.83
C TYR A 20 -0.65 12.09 -7.56
N LEU A 21 -1.73 12.79 -7.20
CA LEU A 21 -1.75 13.69 -6.04
C LEU A 21 -1.72 12.95 -4.68
N LEU A 22 -2.50 11.88 -4.56
CA LEU A 22 -2.74 11.19 -3.28
C LEU A 22 -1.47 10.64 -2.60
N PRO A 23 -0.47 10.07 -3.32
CA PRO A 23 0.79 9.63 -2.71
C PRO A 23 1.54 10.74 -1.97
N PHE A 24 1.51 11.99 -2.47
CA PHE A 24 2.16 13.12 -1.80
C PHE A 24 1.41 13.54 -0.52
N LEU A 25 0.07 13.49 -0.58
CA LEU A 25 -0.75 13.71 0.60
C LEU A 25 -0.49 12.63 1.66
N LEU A 26 -0.37 11.37 1.26
CA LEU A 26 0.00 10.27 2.15
C LEU A 26 1.41 10.47 2.75
N ALA A 27 2.39 10.94 1.96
CA ALA A 27 3.72 11.25 2.48
C ALA A 27 3.68 12.34 3.57
N ALA A 28 2.87 13.39 3.38
CA ALA A 28 2.65 14.41 4.41
C ALA A 28 2.00 13.83 5.68
N LEU A 29 1.02 12.93 5.51
CA LEU A 29 0.41 12.21 6.65
C LEU A 29 1.40 11.29 7.36
N VAL A 30 2.36 10.67 6.65
CA VAL A 30 3.44 9.88 7.28
C VAL A 30 4.30 10.76 8.18
N ILE A 31 4.66 11.98 7.74
CA ILE A 31 5.41 12.92 8.59
C ILE A 31 4.60 13.28 9.84
N ALA A 32 3.32 13.64 9.68
CA ALA A 32 2.44 13.95 10.81
C ALA A 32 2.31 12.75 11.78
N HIS A 33 2.18 11.55 11.24
CA HIS A 33 2.14 10.30 12.01
C HIS A 33 3.43 10.07 12.79
N LEU A 34 4.60 10.26 12.17
CA LEU A 34 5.88 10.13 12.85
C LEU A 34 6.06 11.20 13.93
N LEU A 35 5.61 12.44 13.72
CA LEU A 35 5.64 13.48 14.76
C LEU A 35 4.78 13.08 15.97
N ALA A 36 3.57 12.56 15.72
CA ALA A 36 2.69 12.06 16.77
C ALA A 36 3.29 10.84 17.50
N LEU A 37 4.01 9.97 16.80
CA LEU A 37 4.73 8.87 17.42
C LEU A 37 5.88 9.37 18.31
N HIS A 38 6.63 10.38 17.87
CA HIS A 38 7.77 10.91 18.62
C HIS A 38 7.40 11.63 19.92
N THR A 39 6.14 12.10 20.08
CA THR A 39 5.71 12.75 21.34
C THR A 39 5.61 11.77 22.50
N HIS A 40 5.26 10.50 22.24
CA HIS A 40 5.08 9.47 23.27
C HIS A 40 6.10 8.31 23.17
N GLY A 41 6.75 8.15 22.02
CA GLY A 41 7.64 7.03 21.72
C GLY A 41 6.87 5.76 21.33
N SER A 42 7.62 4.74 20.92
CA SER A 42 7.05 3.43 20.56
C SER A 42 6.61 2.63 21.79
N ASN A 43 5.53 1.87 21.63
CA ASN A 43 5.15 0.85 22.61
C ASN A 43 6.05 -0.39 22.50
N ASN A 44 5.94 -1.33 23.44
CA ASN A 44 6.65 -2.61 23.45
C ASN A 44 5.67 -3.79 23.64
N PRO A 45 6.10 -5.04 23.33
CA PRO A 45 5.23 -6.21 23.39
C PRO A 45 4.61 -6.49 24.77
N ASN A 46 5.28 -6.07 25.85
CA ASN A 46 4.79 -6.26 27.21
C ASN A 46 3.74 -5.22 27.61
N GLY A 47 3.55 -4.16 26.81
CA GLY A 47 2.55 -3.10 27.04
C GLY A 47 2.82 -2.22 28.26
N VAL A 48 3.98 -2.35 28.90
CA VAL A 48 4.39 -1.55 30.07
C VAL A 48 5.23 -0.35 29.65
N GLY A 49 5.47 0.62 30.53
CA GLY A 49 6.36 1.74 30.22
C GLY A 49 7.78 1.28 29.91
N SER A 50 8.33 1.67 28.76
CA SER A 50 9.69 1.31 28.31
C SER A 50 10.78 2.29 28.80
N ASN A 51 10.44 3.27 29.64
CA ASN A 51 11.34 4.36 30.04
C ASN A 51 12.62 3.89 30.76
N SER A 52 12.55 2.74 31.45
CA SER A 52 13.68 2.17 32.20
C SER A 52 14.71 1.46 31.32
N ASP A 53 14.34 1.03 30.12
CA ASP A 53 15.18 0.22 29.23
C ASP A 53 15.01 0.69 27.78
N ARG A 54 15.70 1.79 27.44
CA ARG A 54 15.69 2.37 26.09
C ARG A 54 17.05 2.24 25.45
N TYR A 55 17.07 1.73 24.23
CA TYR A 55 18.25 1.70 23.37
C TYR A 55 18.16 2.79 22.31
N ALA A 56 19.31 3.35 21.91
CA ALA A 56 19.38 4.27 20.78
C ALA A 56 18.97 3.58 19.47
N MET A 57 18.34 4.32 18.56
CA MET A 57 17.91 3.82 17.25
C MET A 57 19.10 3.27 16.45
N HIS A 58 20.20 4.03 16.40
CA HIS A 58 21.46 3.59 15.83
C HIS A 58 22.39 3.07 16.94
N PRO A 59 23.04 1.90 16.79
CA PRO A 59 23.03 1.02 15.61
C PRO A 59 21.92 -0.04 15.60
N TYR A 60 21.30 -0.32 16.75
CA TYR A 60 20.49 -1.52 16.97
C TYR A 60 19.31 -1.66 16.01
N PHE A 61 18.44 -0.66 15.97
CA PHE A 61 17.24 -0.71 15.12
C PHE A 61 17.57 -0.45 13.66
N THR A 62 18.59 0.37 13.36
CA THR A 62 19.06 0.56 11.98
C THR A 62 19.46 -0.76 11.31
N PHE A 63 20.30 -1.57 11.96
CA PHE A 63 20.73 -2.85 11.40
C PHE A 63 19.59 -3.87 11.38
N LYS A 64 18.73 -3.87 12.39
CA LYS A 64 17.52 -4.71 12.40
C LYS A 64 16.60 -4.42 11.22
N ASP A 65 16.37 -3.14 10.91
CA ASP A 65 15.54 -2.70 9.79
C ASP A 65 16.20 -3.06 8.44
N LEU A 66 17.53 -2.96 8.32
CA LEU A 66 18.22 -3.37 7.10
C LEU A 66 18.00 -4.86 6.78
N VAL A 67 18.01 -5.75 7.77
CA VAL A 67 17.74 -7.19 7.57
C VAL A 67 16.36 -7.40 6.96
N THR A 68 15.33 -6.72 7.49
CA THR A 68 13.96 -6.85 6.99
C THR A 68 13.77 -6.18 5.63
N ILE A 69 14.46 -5.09 5.34
CA ILE A 69 14.48 -4.44 4.02
C ILE A 69 15.05 -5.40 2.96
N PHE A 70 16.18 -6.05 3.21
CA PHE A 70 16.75 -7.02 2.27
C PHE A 70 15.83 -8.24 2.08
N PHE A 71 15.23 -8.73 3.16
CA PHE A 71 14.25 -9.81 3.08
C PHE A 71 13.02 -9.41 2.24
N PHE A 72 12.48 -8.20 2.43
CA PHE A 72 11.39 -7.66 1.64
C PHE A 72 11.75 -7.60 0.15
N PHE A 73 12.94 -7.08 -0.20
CA PHE A 73 13.38 -7.03 -1.59
C PHE A 73 13.61 -8.41 -2.20
N LEU A 74 14.05 -9.40 -1.41
CA LEU A 74 14.18 -10.78 -1.88
C LEU A 74 12.81 -11.35 -2.28
N VAL A 75 11.80 -11.21 -1.40
CA VAL A 75 10.44 -11.68 -1.68
C VAL A 75 9.83 -10.92 -2.86
N LEU A 76 9.97 -9.59 -2.90
CA LEU A 76 9.48 -8.77 -4.00
C LEU A 76 10.15 -9.18 -5.33
N SER A 77 11.45 -9.43 -5.32
CA SER A 77 12.18 -9.89 -6.51
C SER A 77 11.68 -11.25 -6.99
N ILE A 78 11.38 -12.17 -6.09
CA ILE A 78 10.82 -13.48 -6.47
C ILE A 78 9.48 -13.28 -7.20
N ILE A 79 8.60 -12.44 -6.67
CA ILE A 79 7.30 -12.14 -7.28
C ILE A 79 7.50 -11.47 -8.64
N VAL A 80 8.32 -10.42 -8.73
CA VAL A 80 8.50 -9.65 -9.97
C VAL A 80 9.16 -10.48 -11.07
N PHE A 81 10.21 -11.25 -10.76
CA PHE A 81 10.98 -11.95 -11.78
C PHE A 81 10.45 -13.35 -12.13
N TYR A 82 9.92 -14.11 -11.16
CA TYR A 82 9.48 -15.49 -11.41
C TYR A 82 7.97 -15.64 -11.51
N TYR A 83 7.18 -14.79 -10.84
CA TYR A 83 5.71 -14.92 -10.78
C TYR A 83 4.97 -13.57 -10.90
N PRO A 84 5.20 -12.76 -11.95
CA PRO A 84 4.72 -11.37 -12.02
C PRO A 84 3.19 -11.25 -11.99
N ASN A 85 2.48 -12.27 -12.48
CA ASN A 85 1.02 -12.27 -12.60
C ASN A 85 0.31 -12.98 -11.45
N LEU A 86 1.05 -13.49 -10.45
CA LEU A 86 0.49 -14.28 -9.35
C LEU A 86 -0.59 -13.54 -8.54
N LEU A 87 -0.41 -12.23 -8.35
CA LEU A 87 -1.32 -11.39 -7.57
C LEU A 87 -2.32 -10.61 -8.43
N GLY A 88 -2.24 -10.74 -9.76
CA GLY A 88 -3.11 -10.07 -10.72
C GLY A 88 -4.33 -10.90 -11.12
N HIS A 89 -5.23 -10.31 -11.91
CA HIS A 89 -6.35 -11.00 -12.52
C HIS A 89 -6.19 -11.00 -14.05
N SER A 90 -6.41 -12.15 -14.70
CA SER A 90 -6.25 -12.31 -16.15
C SER A 90 -7.11 -11.34 -16.96
N ASP A 91 -8.33 -11.08 -16.48
CA ASP A 91 -9.31 -10.21 -17.15
C ASP A 91 -8.80 -8.76 -17.33
N ASN A 92 -7.84 -8.30 -16.52
CA ASN A 92 -7.25 -6.96 -16.66
C ASN A 92 -6.32 -6.82 -17.89
N TYR A 93 -6.00 -7.92 -18.58
CA TYR A 93 -5.33 -7.88 -19.89
C TYR A 93 -6.31 -7.67 -21.05
N ILE A 94 -7.62 -7.78 -20.81
CA ILE A 94 -8.65 -7.53 -21.80
C ILE A 94 -9.04 -6.04 -21.73
N PRO A 95 -9.03 -5.30 -22.85
CA PRO A 95 -9.48 -3.91 -22.87
C PRO A 95 -10.92 -3.77 -22.36
N ALA A 96 -11.17 -2.71 -21.59
CA ALA A 96 -12.47 -2.47 -20.98
C ALA A 96 -13.58 -2.35 -22.04
N ASN A 97 -14.66 -3.12 -21.86
CA ASN A 97 -15.86 -3.07 -22.70
C ASN A 97 -17.08 -2.68 -21.84
N PRO A 98 -17.62 -1.45 -21.98
CA PRO A 98 -18.78 -1.01 -21.19
C PRO A 98 -20.06 -1.83 -21.41
N MET A 99 -20.15 -2.58 -22.51
CA MET A 99 -21.33 -3.38 -22.86
C MET A 99 -21.28 -4.80 -22.31
N GLN A 100 -20.16 -5.21 -21.70
CA GLN A 100 -19.96 -6.57 -21.23
C GLN A 100 -19.30 -6.58 -19.85
N THR A 101 -19.99 -7.13 -18.87
CA THR A 101 -19.41 -7.43 -17.56
C THR A 101 -18.75 -8.81 -17.57
N PRO A 102 -17.46 -8.95 -17.21
CA PRO A 102 -16.83 -10.25 -17.04
C PRO A 102 -17.58 -11.11 -16.02
N ALA A 103 -17.71 -12.40 -16.29
CA ALA A 103 -18.41 -13.33 -15.38
C ALA A 103 -17.68 -13.50 -14.03
N SER A 104 -16.35 -13.36 -14.04
CA SER A 104 -15.45 -13.47 -12.88
C SER A 104 -15.04 -12.12 -12.30
N ILE A 105 -15.92 -11.10 -12.30
CA ILE A 105 -15.59 -9.80 -11.72
C ILE A 105 -15.35 -9.92 -10.21
N VAL A 106 -14.09 -9.70 -9.79
CA VAL A 106 -13.66 -9.78 -8.40
C VAL A 106 -12.64 -8.66 -8.14
N PRO A 107 -12.71 -7.97 -6.99
CA PRO A 107 -11.69 -6.97 -6.65
C PRO A 107 -10.33 -7.61 -6.39
N GLU A 108 -9.28 -6.77 -6.40
CA GLU A 108 -7.93 -7.18 -6.05
C GLU A 108 -7.88 -7.77 -4.63
N TRP A 109 -6.94 -8.70 -4.43
CA TRP A 109 -6.85 -9.53 -3.23
C TRP A 109 -6.83 -8.75 -1.90
N TYR A 110 -6.23 -7.57 -1.85
CA TYR A 110 -6.13 -6.75 -0.64
C TYR A 110 -7.44 -6.01 -0.28
N VAL A 111 -8.41 -5.93 -1.20
CA VAL A 111 -9.74 -5.35 -0.94
C VAL A 111 -10.81 -6.42 -0.72
N LYS A 112 -10.56 -7.67 -1.11
CA LYS A 112 -11.54 -8.77 -1.03
C LYS A 112 -12.23 -8.90 0.33
N ARG A 113 -11.52 -8.67 1.43
CA ARG A 113 -12.11 -8.74 2.79
C ARG A 113 -13.20 -7.69 3.05
N CYS A 114 -13.08 -6.51 2.47
CA CYS A 114 -14.09 -5.46 2.61
C CYS A 114 -15.29 -5.66 1.67
N HIS A 115 -15.16 -6.57 0.70
CA HIS A 115 -16.20 -6.89 -0.28
C HIS A 115 -17.03 -8.12 0.13
N ALA A 116 -16.46 -9.03 0.93
CA ALA A 116 -17.14 -10.20 1.48
C ALA A 116 -18.06 -9.83 2.65
#